data_AF-A0A1N7BEQ7-F1
#
_entry.id   AF-A0A1N7BEQ7-F1
#
_cell.length_a   1.000
_cell.length_b   1.000
_cell.length_c   1.000
_cell.angle_alpha   90.00
_cell.angle_beta   90.00
_cell.angle_gamma   90.00
#
_symmetry.space_group_name_H-M   'P 1'
#
loop_
_entity.id
_entity.type
_entity.pdbx_description
1 polymer ?
#
loop_
_entity_poly.entity_id
_entity_poly.type
_entity_poly.pdbx_seq_one_letter_code
_entity_poly.pdbx_strand_id
1 'polypeptide(L)'
;MLSASGIQPIVENEAIETALEQGRHNSTYRITISFKDREQEHVGDLDVYFIARGFREGNGNEEIDVHFTVPFFSVYGPDGERFMEEAEAMQFIFINFASEVQEVVDAVLDELYDQLED
;
A
#
# COMPACT_ATOMS: atom_id res chain seq x y z
N MET A 1 0.04 18.38 4.13
CA MET A 1 -1.00 19.00 4.99
C MET A 1 -1.52 17.90 5.90
N LEU A 2 -1.83 18.17 7.17
CA LEU A 2 -2.46 17.16 8.04
C LEU A 2 -3.92 16.98 7.60
N SER A 3 -4.40 15.74 7.53
CA SER A 3 -5.82 15.45 7.26
C SER A 3 -6.72 15.95 8.40
N ALA A 4 -8.04 15.98 8.18
CA ALA A 4 -9.01 16.41 9.20
C ALA A 4 -8.92 15.57 10.50
N SER A 5 -8.43 14.33 10.41
CA SER A 5 -8.17 13.43 11.54
C SER A 5 -6.83 13.68 12.23
N GLY A 6 -5.96 14.53 11.67
CA GLY A 6 -4.62 14.78 12.22
C GLY A 6 -3.61 13.68 11.89
N ILE A 7 -3.93 12.78 10.97
CA ILE A 7 -3.06 11.68 10.54
C ILE A 7 -2.40 12.04 9.21
N GLN A 8 -1.14 11.65 9.06
CA GLN A 8 -0.32 11.85 7.88
C GLN A 8 0.15 10.49 7.32
N PRO A 9 -0.10 10.20 6.03
CA PRO A 9 0.51 9.06 5.36
C PRO A 9 2.00 9.33 5.08
N ILE A 10 2.84 8.35 5.34
CA ILE A 10 4.27 8.35 5.08
C ILE A 10 4.61 7.05 4.37
N VAL A 11 5.20 7.15 3.19
CA VAL A 11 5.70 5.99 2.47
C VAL A 11 7.04 5.60 3.07
N GLU A 12 7.16 4.38 3.58
CA GLU A 12 8.47 3.82 3.89
C GLU A 12 9.09 3.33 2.57
N ASN A 13 10.10 4.06 2.08
CA ASN A 13 10.74 3.87 0.77
C ASN A 13 11.64 2.62 0.70
N GLU A 14 11.15 1.50 1.19
CA GLU A 14 11.71 0.20 0.89
C GLU A 14 10.60 -0.58 0.17
N ALA A 15 10.54 -0.44 -1.15
CA ALA A 15 9.82 -1.41 -1.98
C ALA A 15 10.55 -2.75 -1.80
N ILE A 16 10.13 -3.53 -0.82
CA ILE A 16 10.72 -4.84 -0.57
C ILE A 16 10.22 -5.73 -1.71
N GLU A 17 11.12 -6.02 -2.65
CA GLU A 17 10.94 -7.10 -3.62
C GLU A 17 10.77 -8.40 -2.85
N THR A 18 9.53 -8.74 -2.51
CA THR A 18 9.22 -10.00 -1.87
C THR A 18 8.90 -10.95 -3.01
N ALA A 19 9.95 -11.51 -3.63
CA ALA A 19 9.82 -12.60 -4.60
C ALA A 19 9.24 -13.84 -3.88
N LEU A 20 7.93 -13.83 -3.65
CA LEU A 20 7.15 -15.02 -3.34
C LEU A 20 7.10 -15.84 -4.61
N GLU A 21 8.13 -16.65 -4.86
CA GLU A 21 8.17 -17.63 -5.94
C GLU A 21 7.03 -18.65 -5.78
N GLN A 22 5.83 -18.29 -6.21
CA GLN A 22 4.75 -19.22 -6.50
C GLN A 22 4.59 -19.33 -8.01
N GLY A 23 5.46 -20.15 -8.60
CA GLY A 23 5.48 -20.44 -10.04
C GLY A 23 6.40 -19.49 -10.80
N ARG A 24 7.10 -20.03 -11.80
CA ARG A 24 8.18 -19.41 -12.59
C ARG A 24 7.83 -18.13 -13.37
N HIS A 25 6.69 -17.48 -13.09
CA HIS A 25 6.00 -16.58 -14.01
C HIS A 25 5.40 -15.31 -13.35
N ASN A 26 5.44 -15.19 -12.02
CA ASN A 26 4.86 -14.04 -11.31
C ASN A 26 5.89 -13.38 -10.38
N SER A 27 6.03 -12.07 -10.46
CA SER A 27 6.80 -11.26 -9.51
C SER A 27 5.84 -10.51 -8.58
N THR A 28 6.14 -10.46 -7.28
CA THR A 28 5.33 -9.72 -6.31
C THR A 28 6.18 -8.63 -5.64
N TYR A 29 5.68 -7.40 -5.67
CA TYR A 29 6.30 -6.24 -5.05
C TYR A 29 5.39 -5.74 -3.93
N ARG A 30 5.98 -5.24 -2.84
CA ARG A 30 5.22 -4.66 -1.73
C ARG A 30 5.77 -3.29 -1.40
N ILE A 31 4.86 -2.36 -1.14
CA ILE A 31 5.16 -1.10 -0.46
C ILE A 31 4.25 -0.96 0.76
N THR A 32 4.76 -0.30 1.80
CA THR A 32 4.00 -0.01 3.02
C THR A 32 3.81 1.49 3.16
N ILE A 33 2.56 1.91 3.31
CA ILE A 33 2.18 3.28 3.65
C ILE A 33 1.89 3.30 5.14
N SER A 34 2.78 3.93 5.91
CA SER A 34 2.64 4.08 7.36
C SER A 34 1.93 5.37 7.70
N PHE A 35 0.94 5.29 8.58
CA PHE A 35 0.15 6.43 9.03
C PHE A 35 0.66 6.88 10.39
N LYS A 36 0.99 8.17 10.51
CA LYS A 36 1.42 8.77 11.77
C LYS A 36 0.48 9.87 12.21
N ASP A 37 0.28 10.02 13.52
CA ASP A 37 -0.55 11.07 14.06
C ASP A 37 0.17 12.43 14.16
N ARG A 38 -0.44 13.39 14.86
CA ARG A 38 0.14 14.74 15.05
C ARG A 38 1.40 14.74 15.91
N GLU A 39 1.56 13.76 16.78
CA GLU A 39 2.71 13.58 17.65
C GLU A 39 3.81 12.75 16.97
N GLN A 40 3.59 12.37 15.71
CA GLN A 40 4.45 11.48 14.92
C GLN A 40 4.50 10.04 15.46
N GLU A 41 3.49 9.65 16.24
CA GLU A 41 3.32 8.26 16.67
C GLU A 41 2.76 7.42 15.52
N HIS A 42 3.24 6.18 15.39
CA HIS A 42 2.78 5.25 14.37
C HIS A 42 1.43 4.68 14.76
N VAL A 43 0.41 4.91 13.92
CA VAL A 43 -0.97 4.54 14.20
C VAL A 43 -1.55 3.55 13.20
N GLY A 44 -0.79 3.12 12.19
CA GLY A 44 -1.28 2.10 11.27
C GLY A 44 -0.43 1.94 10.03
N ASP A 45 -0.66 0.85 9.32
CA ASP A 45 -0.01 0.53 8.05
C ASP A 45 -1.06 0.12 7.01
N LEU A 46 -0.81 0.50 5.76
CA LEU A 46 -1.44 -0.06 4.59
C LEU A 46 -0.35 -0.72 3.74
N ASP A 47 -0.41 -2.03 3.62
CA ASP A 47 0.39 -2.76 2.66
C ASP A 47 -0.30 -2.73 1.30
N VAL A 48 0.47 -2.37 0.27
CA VAL A 48 0.05 -2.47 -1.13
C VAL A 48 0.95 -3.45 -1.84
N TYR A 49 0.35 -4.49 -2.40
CA TYR A 49 1.02 -5.55 -3.15
C TYR A 49 0.74 -5.38 -4.65
N PHE A 50 1.78 -5.49 -5.46
CA PHE A 50 1.73 -5.46 -6.92
C PHE A 50 2.16 -6.82 -7.44
N ILE A 51 1.26 -7.54 -8.10
CA ILE A 51 1.52 -8.88 -8.63
C ILE A 51 1.61 -8.79 -10.15
N ALA A 52 2.85 -8.76 -10.65
CA ALA A 52 3.14 -8.73 -12.07
C ALA A 52 3.11 -10.15 -12.65
N ARG A 53 2.38 -10.34 -13.75
CA ARG A 53 2.24 -11.62 -14.48
C ARG A 53 2.46 -11.41 -15.99
N GLY A 54 2.95 -12.44 -16.67
CA GLY A 54 3.04 -12.48 -18.14
C GLY A 54 4.18 -11.66 -18.76
N PHE A 55 4.84 -10.78 -17.99
CA PHE A 55 6.03 -10.07 -18.43
C PHE A 55 7.14 -11.04 -18.85
N ARG A 56 7.79 -10.73 -19.98
CA ARG A 56 8.89 -11.51 -20.60
C ARG A 56 8.50 -12.87 -21.20
N GLU A 57 7.20 -13.17 -21.30
CA GLU A 57 6.71 -14.40 -21.93
C GLU A 57 6.37 -14.25 -23.43
N GLY A 58 6.31 -13.02 -23.95
CA GLY A 58 6.09 -12.72 -25.38
C GLY A 58 4.70 -13.10 -25.90
N ASN A 59 3.76 -13.37 -25.00
CA ASN A 59 2.38 -13.76 -25.29
C ASN A 59 1.39 -12.58 -25.17
N GLY A 60 1.84 -11.41 -24.74
CA GLY A 60 1.05 -10.16 -24.70
C GLY A 60 -0.02 -10.12 -23.62
N ASN A 61 0.07 -10.99 -22.60
CA ASN A 61 -0.84 -11.02 -21.45
C ASN A 61 -0.15 -10.44 -20.20
N GLU A 62 0.49 -9.28 -20.36
CA GLU A 62 1.15 -8.55 -19.28
C GLU A 62 0.11 -7.85 -18.41
N GLU A 63 0.13 -8.11 -17.11
CA GLU A 63 -0.83 -7.56 -16.15
C GLU A 63 -0.15 -7.34 -14.79
N ILE A 64 -0.47 -6.23 -14.13
CA ILE A 64 -0.10 -5.98 -12.73
C ILE A 64 -1.39 -5.85 -11.91
N ASP A 65 -1.65 -6.84 -11.06
CA ASP A 65 -2.74 -6.77 -10.08
C ASP A 65 -2.31 -5.98 -8.84
N VAL A 66 -3.18 -5.12 -8.30
CA VAL A 66 -2.92 -4.35 -7.07
C VAL A 66 -3.83 -4.85 -5.94
N HIS A 67 -3.23 -5.22 -4.81
CA HIS A 67 -3.92 -5.72 -3.61
C HIS A 67 -3.58 -4.89 -2.39
N PHE A 68 -4.58 -4.65 -1.54
CA PHE A 68 -4.43 -3.88 -0.31
C PHE A 68 -4.64 -4.78 0.92
N THR A 69 -3.87 -4.54 1.98
CA THR A 69 -4.04 -5.18 3.28
C THR A 69 -3.73 -4.19 4.37
N VAL A 70 -4.51 -4.21 5.45
CA VAL A 70 -4.25 -3.37 6.63
C VAL A 70 -3.79 -4.27 7.77
N PRO A 71 -2.47 -4.39 8.03
CA PRO A 71 -1.95 -5.24 9.09
C PRO A 71 -2.43 -4.79 10.47
N PHE A 72 -2.49 -3.46 10.67
CA PHE A 72 -3.08 -2.84 11.83
C PHE A 72 -3.42 -1.38 11.56
N PHE A 73 -4.39 -0.88 12.32
CA PHE A 73 -4.68 0.55 12.41
C PHE A 73 -5.27 0.85 13.77
N SER A 74 -4.81 1.89 14.45
CA SER A 74 -5.31 2.37 15.72
C SER A 74 -5.73 3.83 15.62
N VAL A 75 -6.70 4.19 16.43
CA VAL A 75 -7.17 5.57 16.57
C VAL A 75 -7.36 5.89 18.05
N TYR A 76 -7.00 7.11 18.44
CA TYR A 76 -7.30 7.63 19.76
C TYR A 76 -8.76 8.13 19.81
N GLY A 77 -9.57 7.46 20.62
CA GLY A 77 -10.95 7.86 20.93
C GLY A 77 -11.09 8.46 22.33
N PRO A 78 -12.32 8.83 22.74
CA PRO A 78 -12.61 9.36 24.07
C PRO A 78 -12.20 8.43 25.22
N ASP A 79 -12.23 7.12 24.96
CA ASP A 79 -11.93 6.06 25.93
C ASP A 79 -10.48 5.54 25.84
N GLY A 80 -9.63 6.19 25.03
CA GLY A 80 -8.23 5.81 24.80
C GLY A 80 -7.98 5.25 23.39
N GLU A 81 -6.81 4.64 23.21
CA GLU A 81 -6.42 4.00 21.95
C GLU A 81 -7.27 2.74 21.70
N ARG A 82 -7.81 2.62 20.49
CA ARG A 82 -8.45 1.38 20.03
C ARG A 82 -7.90 0.93 18.69
N PHE A 83 -7.72 -0.37 18.55
CA PHE A 83 -7.48 -1.00 17.25
C PHE A 83 -8.78 -1.07 16.45
N MET A 84 -8.69 -0.73 15.17
CA MET A 84 -9.77 -0.86 14.21
C MET A 84 -9.75 -2.27 13.61
N GLU A 85 -10.93 -2.81 13.34
CA GLU A 85 -11.03 -4.01 12.49
C GLU A 85 -10.59 -3.67 11.07
N GLU A 86 -10.03 -4.65 10.34
CA GLU A 86 -9.46 -4.45 9.01
C GLU A 86 -10.42 -3.75 8.03
N ALA A 87 -11.69 -4.18 8.00
CA ALA A 87 -12.70 -3.58 7.14
C ALA A 87 -13.01 -2.12 7.51
N GLU A 88 -13.02 -1.79 8.81
CA GLU A 88 -13.24 -0.43 9.28
C GLU A 88 -12.03 0.46 8.95
N ALA A 89 -10.83 -0.08 9.15
CA ALA A 89 -9.58 0.62 8.84
C ALA A 89 -9.44 0.89 7.33
N MET A 90 -9.76 -0.10 6.48
CA MET A 90 -9.82 0.06 5.03
C MET A 90 -10.77 1.20 4.63
N GLN A 91 -12.00 1.18 5.15
CA GLN A 91 -12.96 2.24 4.87
C GLN A 91 -12.45 3.61 5.31
N PHE A 92 -11.91 3.71 6.52
CA PHE A 92 -11.35 4.94 7.03
C PHE A 92 -10.21 5.47 6.14
N ILE A 93 -9.27 4.60 5.77
CA ILE A 93 -8.13 4.96 4.94
C ILE A 93 -8.61 5.50 3.59
N PHE A 94 -9.45 4.75 2.88
CA PHE A 94 -9.89 5.17 1.54
C PHE A 94 -10.88 6.34 1.55
N ILE A 95 -11.58 6.60 2.66
CA ILE A 95 -12.40 7.81 2.78
C ILE A 95 -11.53 9.06 2.97
N ASN A 96 -10.42 8.94 3.71
CA ASN A 96 -9.65 10.11 4.15
C ASN A 96 -8.36 10.34 3.36
N PHE A 97 -7.82 9.29 2.72
CA PHE A 97 -6.49 9.29 2.11
C PHE A 97 -6.44 8.61 0.74
N ALA A 98 -7.59 8.41 0.07
CA ALA A 98 -7.62 7.73 -1.22
C ALA A 98 -6.72 8.39 -2.26
N SER A 99 -6.67 9.72 -2.30
CA SER A 99 -5.80 10.45 -3.24
C SER A 99 -4.32 10.19 -2.96
N GLU A 100 -3.90 10.26 -1.70
CA GLU A 100 -2.52 10.02 -1.30
C GLU A 100 -2.11 8.56 -1.54
N VAL A 101 -2.99 7.59 -1.25
CA VAL A 101 -2.74 6.19 -1.58
C VAL A 101 -2.64 6.01 -3.09
N GLN A 102 -3.52 6.64 -3.86
CA GLN A 102 -3.50 6.56 -5.32
C GLN A 102 -2.21 7.15 -5.91
N GLU A 103 -1.74 8.31 -5.43
CA GLU A 103 -0.47 8.90 -5.88
C GLU A 103 0.72 7.94 -5.68
N VAL A 104 0.73 7.19 -4.58
CA VAL A 104 1.76 6.18 -4.31
C VAL A 104 1.61 4.97 -5.23
N VAL A 105 0.39 4.49 -5.44
CA VAL A 105 0.11 3.38 -6.36
C VAL A 105 0.53 3.73 -7.78
N ASP A 106 0.17 4.91 -8.27
CA ASP A 106 0.49 5.37 -9.63
C ASP A 106 2.00 5.47 -9.82
N ALA A 107 2.73 6.06 -8.86
CA ALA A 107 4.19 6.15 -8.92
C ALA A 107 4.89 4.79 -8.94
N VAL A 108 4.38 3.81 -8.19
CA VAL A 108 4.94 2.45 -8.17
C VAL A 108 4.59 1.70 -9.46
N LEU A 109 3.38 1.86 -9.99
CA LEU A 109 3.01 1.26 -11.27
C LEU A 109 3.89 1.77 -12.41
N ASP A 110 4.09 3.09 -12.51
CA ASP A 110 4.96 3.70 -13.54
C ASP A 110 6.38 3.08 -13.49
N GLU A 111 6.98 3.02 -12.30
CA GLU A 111 8.30 2.43 -12.11
C GLU A 111 8.33 0.92 -12.44
N LEU A 112 7.29 0.17 -12.08
CA LEU A 112 7.21 -1.26 -12.39
C LEU A 112 7.04 -1.52 -13.89
N TYR A 113 6.25 -0.72 -14.59
CA TYR A 113 6.13 -0.83 -16.05
C TYR A 113 7.45 -0.52 -16.73
N ASP A 114 8.14 0.56 -16.34
CA ASP A 114 9.46 0.91 -16.86
C ASP A 114 10.49 -0.22 -16.64
N GLN A 115 10.48 -0.87 -15.47
CA GLN A 115 11.40 -1.97 -15.15
C GLN A 115 11.09 -3.30 -15.86
N LEU A 116 9.82 -3.56 -16.19
CA LEU A 116 9.36 -4.85 -16.69
C LEU A 116 9.17 -4.90 -18.21
N GLU A 117 8.95 -3.75 -18.87
CA GLU A 117 8.86 -3.65 -20.34
C GLU A 117 10.23 -3.54 -21.04
N ASP A 118 11.31 -3.27 -20.32
CA ASP A 118 12.71 -3.32 -20.79
C ASP A 118 13.29 -4.76 -20.94
#